data_AF-A0A2C9ZZJ8-F1
#
_entry.id   AF-A0A2C9ZZJ8-F1
#
_cell.length_a   1.000
_cell.length_b   1.000
_cell.length_c   1.000
_cell.angle_alpha   90.00
_cell.angle_beta   90.00
_cell.angle_gamma   90.00
#
_symmetry.space_group_name_H-M   'P 1'
#
loop_
_entity.id
_entity.type
_entity.pdbx_description
1 polymer ?
#
loop_
_entity_poly.entity_id
_entity_poly.type
_entity_poly.pdbx_seq_one_letter_code
_entity_poly.pdbx_strand_id
1 'polypeptide(L)'
;MQVVPLLFFLLFSNSEIMADLKRAEILAADKPAEALLLYQQYQPQLQQMPPKIQLLWYTSAARAALNQSNLRHAHQILQEMLPSYQATGKPKTDFYYNLAGIWFRKSGYSQQALWAYQCALNVTTNNKDKLKYTSNAAVAARYVGDKKLANQYFAQAKELLKIEPDLMMQASVANNEGMLLLSEKRYEEASSLFTKALFLREGHHRINSQILSTLNLMASLLLNHDLAEFVRLDKSKLSRYQLSPAQDIYLTWLNSAYQVLSSAQPVQLSPTLAADYLTVENDSIVYLIEQIAELINVPLPPHPINQKDKQLQEHQLSGYFNECQFFEQP
;
A
#
# COMPACT_ATOMS: atom_id res chain seq x y z
N MET A 1 -28.09 24.18 -43.01
CA MET A 1 -26.75 23.71 -42.60
C MET A 1 -26.84 23.23 -41.16
N GLN A 2 -26.92 21.91 -40.95
CA GLN A 2 -26.63 21.31 -39.66
C GLN A 2 -25.47 20.35 -39.90
N VAL A 3 -24.30 20.72 -39.36
CA VAL A 3 -23.11 19.88 -39.39
C VAL A 3 -23.24 18.94 -38.19
N VAL A 4 -23.56 17.67 -38.45
CA VAL A 4 -23.46 16.61 -37.45
C VAL A 4 -21.97 16.31 -37.25
N PRO A 5 -21.43 16.32 -36.02
CA PRO A 5 -20.05 15.92 -35.81
C PRO A 5 -19.97 14.41 -36.00
N LEU A 6 -19.25 13.96 -37.03
CA LEU A 6 -18.81 12.56 -37.14
C LEU A 6 -17.88 12.29 -35.95
N LEU A 7 -18.41 11.70 -34.89
CA LEU A 7 -17.62 10.97 -33.90
C LEU A 7 -17.04 9.75 -34.61
N PHE A 8 -15.80 9.86 -35.07
CA PHE A 8 -15.00 8.73 -35.50
C PHE A 8 -14.78 7.81 -34.30
N PHE A 9 -15.61 6.78 -34.17
CA PHE A 9 -15.28 5.63 -33.34
C PHE A 9 -14.16 4.87 -34.05
N LEU A 10 -12.92 5.04 -33.58
CA LEU A 10 -11.82 4.18 -33.99
C LEU A 10 -12.15 2.76 -33.51
N LEU A 11 -12.49 1.88 -34.46
CA LEU A 11 -12.64 0.46 -34.20
C LEU A 11 -11.24 -0.14 -34.06
N PHE A 12 -10.88 -0.52 -32.85
CA PHE A 12 -9.61 -1.19 -32.58
C PHE A 12 -9.71 -2.66 -32.99
N SER A 13 -8.62 -3.19 -33.56
CA SER A 13 -8.52 -4.63 -33.81
C SER A 13 -8.39 -5.40 -32.49
N ASN A 14 -8.84 -6.66 -32.48
CA ASN A 14 -8.64 -7.54 -31.32
C ASN A 14 -7.16 -7.69 -30.94
N SER A 15 -6.25 -7.66 -31.93
CA SER A 15 -4.80 -7.69 -31.68
C SER A 15 -4.29 -6.46 -30.96
N GLU A 16 -4.77 -5.27 -31.32
CA GLU A 16 -4.38 -4.01 -30.66
C GLU A 16 -4.90 -3.97 -29.22
N ILE A 17 -6.18 -4.32 -29.01
CA ILE A 17 -6.78 -4.39 -27.67
C ILE A 17 -5.94 -5.28 -26.74
N MET A 18 -5.54 -6.47 -27.19
CA MET A 18 -4.78 -7.40 -26.36
C MET A 18 -3.33 -6.96 -26.14
N ALA A 19 -2.70 -6.34 -27.14
CA ALA A 19 -1.35 -5.80 -26.99
C ALA A 19 -1.31 -4.64 -25.98
N ASP A 20 -2.27 -3.72 -26.08
CA ASP A 20 -2.39 -2.59 -25.16
C ASP A 20 -2.80 -3.03 -23.76
N LEU A 21 -3.67 -4.05 -23.64
CA LEU A 21 -4.03 -4.62 -22.34
C LEU A 21 -2.79 -5.20 -21.64
N LYS A 22 -1.99 -6.02 -22.34
CA LYS A 22 -0.74 -6.57 -21.78
C LYS A 22 0.24 -5.46 -21.38
N ARG A 23 0.30 -4.38 -22.17
CA ARG A 23 1.09 -3.20 -21.85
C ARG A 23 0.55 -2.50 -20.59
N ALA A 24 -0.76 -2.33 -20.48
CA ALA A 24 -1.41 -1.73 -19.32
C ALA A 24 -1.17 -2.53 -18.03
N GLU A 25 -1.19 -3.86 -18.09
CA GLU A 25 -0.89 -4.74 -16.95
C GLU A 25 0.53 -4.50 -16.38
N ILE A 26 1.52 -4.33 -17.27
CA ILE A 26 2.90 -4.02 -16.90
C ILE A 26 2.99 -2.59 -16.34
N LEU A 27 2.44 -1.62 -17.06
CA LEU A 27 2.49 -0.21 -16.68
C LEU A 27 1.76 0.08 -15.37
N ALA A 28 0.72 -0.70 -15.02
CA ALA A 28 -0.07 -0.45 -13.81
C ALA A 28 0.78 -0.44 -12.53
N ALA A 29 1.87 -1.19 -12.49
CA ALA A 29 2.81 -1.19 -11.36
C ALA A 29 3.86 -0.08 -11.46
N ASP A 30 4.47 0.09 -12.63
CA ASP A 30 5.70 0.88 -12.76
C ASP A 30 5.47 2.30 -13.27
N LYS A 31 4.44 2.50 -14.09
CA LYS A 31 4.06 3.78 -14.71
C LYS A 31 2.54 3.94 -14.72
N PRO A 32 1.90 4.06 -13.54
CA PRO A 32 0.45 3.97 -13.43
C PRO A 32 -0.31 5.05 -14.21
N ALA A 33 0.31 6.22 -14.46
CA ALA A 33 -0.31 7.26 -15.29
C ALA A 33 -0.50 6.80 -16.74
N GLU A 34 0.52 6.16 -17.32
CA GLU A 34 0.43 5.63 -18.69
C GLU A 34 -0.61 4.50 -18.78
N ALA A 35 -0.72 3.65 -17.75
CA ALA A 35 -1.74 2.60 -17.71
C ALA A 35 -3.17 3.17 -17.68
N LEU A 36 -3.40 4.25 -16.93
CA LEU A 36 -4.70 4.92 -16.87
C LEU A 36 -5.05 5.64 -18.19
N LEU A 37 -4.06 6.18 -18.90
CA LEU A 37 -4.27 6.75 -20.25
C LEU A 37 -4.72 5.67 -21.24
N LEU A 38 -4.09 4.49 -21.21
CA LEU A 38 -4.54 3.36 -22.03
C LEU A 38 -5.97 2.94 -21.65
N TYR A 39 -6.27 2.79 -20.35
CA TYR A 39 -7.63 2.47 -19.92
C TYR A 39 -8.67 3.48 -20.43
N GLN A 40 -8.39 4.78 -20.34
CA GLN A 40 -9.28 5.83 -20.84
C GLN A 40 -9.54 5.73 -22.35
N GLN A 41 -8.54 5.35 -23.14
CA GLN A 41 -8.69 5.13 -24.58
C GLN A 41 -9.70 4.02 -24.90
N TYR A 42 -9.75 2.96 -24.08
CA TYR A 42 -10.63 1.80 -24.30
C TYR A 42 -11.98 1.90 -23.57
N GLN A 43 -12.13 2.83 -22.62
CA GLN A 43 -13.34 2.99 -21.81
C GLN A 43 -14.64 3.12 -22.63
N PRO A 44 -14.71 3.88 -23.75
CA PRO A 44 -15.96 4.05 -24.52
C PRO A 44 -16.54 2.76 -25.12
N GLN A 45 -15.69 1.76 -25.36
CA GLN A 45 -16.07 0.48 -25.97
C GLN A 45 -15.97 -0.69 -24.98
N LEU A 46 -15.57 -0.44 -23.74
CA LEU A 46 -15.31 -1.47 -22.75
C LEU A 46 -16.53 -2.36 -22.50
N GLN A 47 -17.72 -1.76 -22.38
CA GLN A 47 -18.98 -2.49 -22.17
C GLN A 47 -19.35 -3.46 -23.30
N GLN A 48 -18.80 -3.26 -24.51
CA GLN A 48 -19.05 -4.13 -25.66
C GLN A 48 -18.08 -5.32 -25.71
N MET A 49 -17.01 -5.29 -24.91
CA MET A 49 -16.02 -6.37 -24.86
C MET A 49 -16.54 -7.58 -24.06
N PRO A 50 -16.00 -8.79 -24.27
CA PRO A 50 -16.31 -9.93 -23.42
C PRO A 50 -16.00 -9.63 -21.94
N PRO A 51 -16.80 -10.13 -20.97
CA PRO A 51 -16.60 -9.85 -19.54
C PRO A 51 -15.19 -10.12 -19.03
N LYS A 52 -14.53 -11.17 -19.54
CA LYS A 52 -13.15 -11.49 -19.20
C LYS A 52 -12.16 -10.38 -19.59
N ILE A 53 -12.39 -9.71 -20.71
CA ILE A 53 -11.53 -8.62 -21.20
C ILE A 53 -11.82 -7.33 -20.46
N GLN A 54 -13.10 -7.03 -20.21
CA GLN A 54 -13.50 -5.93 -19.34
C GLN A 54 -12.78 -6.03 -17.99
N LEU A 55 -12.84 -7.21 -17.39
CA LEU A 55 -12.26 -7.48 -16.09
C LEU A 55 -10.75 -7.25 -16.03
N LEU A 56 -9.99 -7.61 -17.07
CA LEU A 56 -8.54 -7.38 -17.11
C LEU A 56 -8.19 -5.89 -17.26
N TRP A 57 -8.98 -5.14 -18.05
CA TRP A 57 -8.84 -3.68 -18.14
C TRP A 57 -9.14 -3.00 -16.81
N TYR A 58 -10.25 -3.35 -16.16
CA TYR A 58 -10.59 -2.84 -14.84
C TYR A 58 -9.53 -3.19 -13.80
N THR A 59 -8.98 -4.41 -13.84
CA THR A 59 -7.89 -4.83 -12.94
C THR A 59 -6.66 -3.93 -13.08
N SER A 60 -6.23 -3.69 -14.31
CA SER A 60 -5.06 -2.87 -14.62
C SER A 60 -5.29 -1.42 -14.20
N ALA A 61 -6.46 -0.87 -14.51
CA ALA A 61 -6.84 0.48 -14.15
C ALA A 61 -6.98 0.68 -12.64
N ALA A 62 -7.63 -0.24 -11.93
CA ALA A 62 -7.78 -0.20 -10.47
C ALA A 62 -6.40 -0.26 -9.79
N ARG A 63 -5.52 -1.16 -10.23
CA ARG A 63 -4.14 -1.23 -9.72
C ARG A 63 -3.40 0.09 -9.96
N ALA A 64 -3.51 0.67 -11.15
CA ALA A 64 -2.86 1.92 -11.49
C ALA A 64 -3.37 3.09 -10.63
N ALA A 65 -4.70 3.23 -10.49
CA ALA A 65 -5.32 4.25 -9.65
C ALA A 65 -4.91 4.11 -8.17
N LEU A 66 -4.88 2.88 -7.64
CA LEU A 66 -4.40 2.60 -6.28
C LEU A 66 -2.93 2.94 -6.10
N ASN A 67 -2.07 2.70 -7.11
CA ASN A 67 -0.65 3.06 -7.06
C ASN A 67 -0.43 4.58 -7.11
N GLN A 68 -1.32 5.34 -7.74
CA GLN A 68 -1.34 6.80 -7.65
C GLN A 68 -2.00 7.34 -6.38
N SER A 69 -2.50 6.46 -5.49
CA SER A 69 -3.32 6.84 -4.34
C SER A 69 -4.56 7.68 -4.73
N ASN A 70 -5.04 7.55 -5.97
CA ASN A 70 -6.30 8.17 -6.40
C ASN A 70 -7.47 7.29 -5.95
N LEU A 71 -7.78 7.36 -4.64
CA LEU A 71 -8.74 6.46 -3.99
C LEU A 71 -10.17 6.64 -4.51
N ARG A 72 -10.53 7.86 -4.94
CA ARG A 72 -11.84 8.12 -5.55
C ARG A 72 -11.98 7.40 -6.89
N HIS A 73 -11.01 7.55 -7.79
CA HIS A 73 -11.06 6.89 -9.09
C HIS A 73 -10.93 5.37 -8.95
N ALA A 74 -10.09 4.89 -8.03
CA ALA A 74 -9.99 3.47 -7.72
C ALA A 74 -11.33 2.89 -7.24
N HIS A 75 -12.07 3.63 -6.40
CA HIS A 75 -13.41 3.20 -5.96
C HIS A 75 -14.39 3.08 -7.14
N GLN A 76 -14.43 4.10 -8.01
CA GLN A 76 -15.29 4.09 -9.20
C GLN A 76 -14.99 2.90 -10.10
N ILE A 77 -13.71 2.65 -10.39
CA ILE A 77 -13.29 1.50 -11.19
C ILE A 77 -13.70 0.18 -10.52
N LEU A 78 -13.53 0.04 -9.20
CA LEU A 78 -13.93 -1.16 -8.47
C LEU A 78 -15.45 -1.40 -8.48
N GLN A 79 -16.26 -0.35 -8.57
CA GLN A 79 -17.71 -0.46 -8.76
C GLN A 79 -18.06 -0.91 -10.18
N GLU A 80 -17.46 -0.26 -11.20
CA GLU A 80 -17.67 -0.61 -12.61
C GLU A 80 -17.18 -2.01 -12.96
N MET A 81 -16.17 -2.50 -12.25
CA MET A 81 -15.56 -3.81 -12.42
C MET A 81 -16.47 -4.97 -12.01
N LEU A 82 -17.45 -4.70 -11.15
CA LEU A 82 -18.29 -5.74 -10.56
C LEU A 82 -19.00 -6.62 -11.59
N PRO A 83 -19.78 -6.06 -12.54
CA PRO A 83 -20.61 -6.91 -13.39
C PRO A 83 -19.76 -7.91 -14.19
N SER A 84 -18.59 -7.47 -14.66
CA SER A 84 -17.62 -8.33 -15.35
C SER A 84 -17.01 -9.38 -14.41
N TYR A 85 -16.76 -9.03 -13.15
CA TYR A 85 -16.33 -9.99 -12.13
C TYR A 85 -17.38 -11.08 -11.89
N GLN A 86 -18.65 -10.71 -11.66
CA GLN A 86 -19.75 -11.66 -11.45
C GLN A 86 -19.93 -12.59 -12.66
N ALA A 87 -19.83 -12.04 -13.88
CA ALA A 87 -20.03 -12.79 -15.12
C ALA A 87 -18.89 -13.76 -15.48
N THR A 88 -17.67 -13.59 -14.95
CA THR A 88 -16.51 -14.44 -15.28
C THR A 88 -16.36 -15.69 -14.39
N GLY A 89 -17.09 -15.75 -13.28
CA GLY A 89 -17.11 -16.89 -12.37
C GLY A 89 -15.93 -17.00 -11.40
N LYS A 90 -16.01 -17.99 -10.49
CA LYS A 90 -15.12 -18.17 -9.32
C LYS A 90 -13.60 -18.33 -9.55
N PRO A 91 -13.06 -18.89 -10.66
CA PRO A 91 -11.64 -19.25 -10.69
C PRO A 91 -10.66 -18.08 -10.80
N LYS A 92 -11.14 -16.83 -10.83
CA LYS A 92 -10.30 -15.62 -10.74
C LYS A 92 -10.93 -14.54 -9.85
N THR A 93 -11.51 -14.87 -8.71
CA THR A 93 -12.20 -13.87 -7.89
C THR A 93 -11.33 -13.21 -6.81
N ASP A 94 -10.17 -13.79 -6.54
CA ASP A 94 -9.23 -13.37 -5.52
C ASP A 94 -8.65 -11.96 -5.73
N PHE A 95 -8.34 -11.60 -6.98
CA PHE A 95 -7.70 -10.32 -7.27
C PHE A 95 -8.64 -9.13 -7.03
N TYR A 96 -9.95 -9.31 -7.25
CA TYR A 96 -10.94 -8.28 -6.94
C TYR A 96 -10.94 -7.97 -5.44
N TYR A 97 -11.07 -9.01 -4.62
CA TYR A 97 -10.99 -8.89 -3.16
C TYR A 97 -9.65 -8.27 -2.71
N ASN A 98 -8.54 -8.65 -3.33
CA ASN A 98 -7.26 -8.03 -3.02
C ASN A 98 -7.21 -6.53 -3.38
N LEU A 99 -7.74 -6.13 -4.54
CA LEU A 99 -7.77 -4.71 -4.92
C LEU A 99 -8.70 -3.91 -4.01
N ALA A 100 -9.86 -4.46 -3.66
CA ALA A 100 -10.77 -3.89 -2.67
C ALA A 100 -10.11 -3.77 -1.29
N GLY A 101 -9.38 -4.80 -0.85
CA GLY A 101 -8.63 -4.76 0.41
C GLY A 101 -7.55 -3.69 0.43
N ILE A 102 -6.86 -3.45 -0.71
CA ILE A 102 -5.89 -2.37 -0.83
C ILE A 102 -6.59 -1.01 -0.76
N TRP A 103 -7.74 -0.87 -1.43
CA TRP A 103 -8.55 0.34 -1.38
C TRP A 103 -9.03 0.63 0.04
N PHE A 104 -9.68 -0.33 0.71
CA PHE A 104 -10.16 -0.19 2.08
C PHE A 104 -9.03 0.23 3.02
N ARG A 105 -7.87 -0.44 2.95
CA ARG A 105 -6.71 -0.10 3.79
C ARG A 105 -6.22 1.32 3.54
N LYS A 106 -6.05 1.73 2.28
CA LYS A 106 -5.60 3.09 1.94
C LYS A 106 -6.64 4.17 2.30
N SER A 107 -7.91 3.79 2.38
CA SER A 107 -9.01 4.66 2.79
C SER A 107 -9.26 4.69 4.31
N GLY A 108 -8.49 3.95 5.11
CA GLY A 108 -8.62 3.89 6.58
C GLY A 108 -9.49 2.74 7.12
N TYR A 109 -10.16 1.98 6.25
CA TYR A 109 -11.08 0.90 6.63
C TYR A 109 -10.36 -0.42 6.90
N SER A 110 -9.61 -0.47 8.00
CA SER A 110 -8.73 -1.60 8.32
C SER A 110 -9.47 -2.92 8.50
N GLN A 111 -10.67 -2.90 9.09
CA GLN A 111 -11.48 -4.10 9.30
C GLN A 111 -12.01 -4.68 7.97
N GLN A 112 -12.55 -3.83 7.11
CA GLN A 112 -13.03 -4.21 5.78
C GLN A 112 -11.88 -4.69 4.88
N ALA A 113 -10.70 -4.08 5.02
CA ALA A 113 -9.49 -4.56 4.34
C ALA A 113 -9.14 -5.99 4.75
N LEU A 114 -9.16 -6.28 6.06
CA LEU A 114 -8.90 -7.61 6.59
C LEU A 114 -9.90 -8.63 6.05
N TRP A 115 -11.20 -8.33 6.10
CA TRP A 115 -12.22 -9.19 5.52
C TRP A 115 -11.96 -9.44 4.03
N ALA A 116 -11.60 -8.41 3.26
CA ALA A 116 -11.38 -8.55 1.83
C ALA A 116 -10.19 -9.48 1.55
N TYR A 117 -9.09 -9.37 2.28
CA TYR A 117 -7.97 -10.30 2.11
C TYR A 117 -8.32 -11.73 2.55
N GLN A 118 -9.15 -11.92 3.57
CA GLN A 118 -9.66 -13.25 3.95
C GLN A 118 -10.51 -13.87 2.85
N CYS A 119 -11.34 -13.08 2.18
CA CYS A 119 -12.12 -13.51 1.03
C CYS A 119 -11.24 -13.90 -0.16
N ALA A 120 -10.19 -13.12 -0.44
CA ALA A 120 -9.19 -13.49 -1.44
C ALA A 120 -8.54 -14.84 -1.09
N LEU A 121 -8.10 -15.03 0.17
CA LEU A 121 -7.47 -16.27 0.63
C LEU A 121 -8.38 -17.49 0.52
N ASN A 122 -9.68 -17.34 0.74
CA ASN A 122 -10.64 -18.45 0.68
C ASN A 122 -10.84 -19.00 -0.74
N VAL A 123 -10.64 -18.17 -1.77
CA VAL A 123 -10.88 -18.54 -3.17
C VAL A 123 -9.59 -18.75 -3.97
N THR A 124 -8.45 -18.35 -3.42
CA THR A 124 -7.13 -18.49 -4.07
C THR A 124 -6.64 -19.93 -4.05
N THR A 125 -6.18 -20.41 -5.20
CA THR A 125 -5.66 -21.78 -5.35
C THR A 125 -4.16 -21.86 -5.59
N ASN A 126 -3.50 -20.76 -5.98
CA ASN A 126 -2.06 -20.74 -6.26
C ASN A 126 -1.26 -20.13 -5.09
N ASN A 127 -0.04 -20.64 -4.85
CA ASN A 127 0.77 -20.28 -3.70
C ASN A 127 1.28 -18.83 -3.76
N LYS A 128 1.63 -18.34 -4.94
CA LYS A 128 2.13 -16.97 -5.15
C LYS A 128 1.11 -15.91 -4.73
N ASP A 129 -0.13 -16.04 -5.19
CA ASP A 129 -1.19 -15.11 -4.82
C ASP A 129 -1.59 -15.29 -3.35
N LYS A 130 -1.62 -16.53 -2.85
CA LYS A 130 -1.85 -16.82 -1.43
C LYS A 130 -0.83 -16.12 -0.54
N LEU A 131 0.45 -16.17 -0.90
CA LEU A 131 1.54 -15.48 -0.19
C LEU A 131 1.31 -13.97 -0.15
N LYS A 132 0.93 -13.37 -1.28
CA LYS A 132 0.61 -11.94 -1.36
C LYS A 132 -0.57 -11.58 -0.45
N TYR A 133 -1.66 -12.33 -0.52
CA TYR A 133 -2.87 -12.03 0.25
C TYR A 133 -2.67 -12.28 1.75
N THR A 134 -1.93 -13.33 2.13
CA THR A 134 -1.53 -13.57 3.52
C THR A 134 -0.69 -12.41 4.06
N SER A 135 0.29 -11.93 3.28
CA SER A 135 1.10 -10.77 3.70
C SER A 135 0.25 -9.50 3.86
N ASN A 136 -0.74 -9.30 2.99
CA ASN A 136 -1.64 -8.14 3.09
C ASN A 136 -2.62 -8.26 4.27
N ALA A 137 -3.13 -9.47 4.54
CA ALA A 137 -3.96 -9.77 5.69
C ALA A 137 -3.21 -9.55 7.02
N ALA A 138 -1.93 -9.92 7.09
CA ALA A 138 -1.08 -9.64 8.25
C ALA A 138 -1.00 -8.14 8.56
N VAL A 139 -0.78 -7.32 7.52
CA VAL A 139 -0.75 -5.86 7.64
C VAL A 139 -2.10 -5.33 8.11
N ALA A 140 -3.21 -5.76 7.50
CA ALA A 140 -4.55 -5.33 7.90
C ALA A 140 -4.90 -5.71 9.34
N ALA A 141 -4.59 -6.95 9.76
CA ALA A 141 -4.78 -7.41 11.13
C ALA A 141 -4.02 -6.55 12.15
N ARG A 142 -2.79 -6.14 11.82
CA ARG A 142 -2.01 -5.20 12.64
C ARG A 142 -2.74 -3.86 12.81
N TYR A 143 -3.30 -3.29 11.74
CA TYR A 143 -4.03 -2.03 11.81
C TYR A 143 -5.37 -2.12 12.55
N VAL A 144 -6.01 -3.29 12.53
CA VAL A 144 -7.19 -3.58 13.38
C VAL A 144 -6.79 -3.71 14.86
N GLY A 145 -5.51 -3.88 15.17
CA GLY A 145 -5.00 -4.11 16.52
C GLY A 145 -4.95 -5.57 16.94
N ASP A 146 -5.32 -6.51 16.07
CA ASP A 146 -5.20 -7.95 16.32
C ASP A 146 -3.78 -8.46 16.02
N LYS A 147 -2.87 -8.19 16.96
CA LYS A 147 -1.47 -8.57 16.89
C LYS A 147 -1.27 -10.09 16.80
N LYS A 148 -2.15 -10.87 17.44
CA LYS A 148 -2.06 -12.33 17.42
C LYS A 148 -2.36 -12.85 16.01
N LEU A 149 -3.43 -12.36 15.39
CA LEU A 149 -3.78 -12.71 14.03
C LEU A 149 -2.74 -12.23 13.01
N ALA A 150 -2.17 -11.02 13.20
CA ALA A 150 -1.09 -10.52 12.37
C ALA A 150 0.13 -11.47 12.39
N ASN A 151 0.56 -11.91 13.58
CA ASN A 151 1.63 -12.89 13.75
C ASN A 151 1.32 -14.24 13.09
N GLN A 152 0.08 -14.73 13.18
CA GLN A 152 -0.36 -15.96 12.51
C GLN A 152 -0.22 -15.86 10.99
N TYR A 153 -0.65 -14.74 10.38
CA TYR A 153 -0.47 -14.54 8.95
C TYR A 153 1.00 -14.39 8.55
N PHE A 154 1.84 -13.69 9.33
CA PHE A 154 3.28 -13.63 9.03
C PHE A 154 3.94 -15.02 9.10
N ALA A 155 3.56 -15.86 10.07
CA ALA A 155 4.01 -17.24 10.13
C ALA A 155 3.57 -18.03 8.89
N GLN A 156 2.31 -17.92 8.47
CA GLN A 156 1.80 -18.56 7.26
C GLN A 156 2.54 -18.08 6.00
N ALA A 157 2.84 -16.79 5.86
CA ALA A 157 3.61 -16.25 4.74
C ALA A 157 5.02 -16.82 4.70
N LYS A 158 5.67 -16.97 5.86
CA LYS A 158 7.00 -17.60 5.97
C LYS A 158 6.97 -19.07 5.57
N GLU A 159 5.93 -19.83 5.91
CA GLU A 159 5.77 -21.22 5.43
C GLU A 159 5.58 -21.29 3.92
N LEU A 160 4.77 -20.39 3.33
CA LEU A 160 4.60 -20.32 1.88
C LEU A 160 5.92 -19.99 1.16
N LEU A 161 6.74 -19.11 1.74
CA LEU A 161 8.06 -18.75 1.22
C LEU A 161 9.10 -19.88 1.29
N LYS A 162 8.89 -20.91 2.13
CA LYS A 162 9.69 -22.14 2.10
C LYS A 162 9.33 -23.02 0.90
N ILE A 163 8.07 -22.99 0.47
CA ILE A 163 7.56 -23.79 -0.65
C ILE A 163 7.92 -23.13 -1.98
N GLU A 164 7.66 -21.83 -2.10
CA GLU A 164 7.92 -21.04 -3.31
C GLU A 164 8.75 -19.81 -2.94
N PRO A 165 10.10 -19.93 -2.92
CA PRO A 165 10.98 -18.84 -2.51
C PRO A 165 10.88 -17.62 -3.45
N ASP A 166 10.57 -16.47 -2.87
CA ASP A 166 10.61 -15.17 -3.54
C ASP A 166 11.32 -14.15 -2.64
N LEU A 167 12.52 -13.71 -3.02
CA LEU A 167 13.35 -12.80 -2.21
C LEU A 167 12.67 -11.46 -1.96
N MET A 168 11.93 -10.93 -2.94
CA MET A 168 11.25 -9.65 -2.81
C MET A 168 10.05 -9.74 -1.87
N MET A 169 9.35 -10.87 -1.90
CA MET A 169 8.30 -11.17 -0.91
C MET A 169 8.88 -11.44 0.46
N GLN A 170 10.01 -12.15 0.59
CA GLN A 170 10.72 -12.31 1.88
C GLN A 170 11.08 -10.96 2.48
N ALA A 171 11.64 -10.03 1.68
CA ALA A 171 11.96 -8.70 2.15
C ALA A 171 10.71 -7.91 2.58
N SER A 172 9.61 -8.07 1.86
CA SER A 172 8.34 -7.39 2.17
C SER A 172 7.69 -7.93 3.44
N VAL A 173 7.69 -9.25 3.62
CA VAL A 173 7.23 -9.91 4.86
C VAL A 173 8.10 -9.47 6.03
N ALA A 174 9.43 -9.50 5.90
CA ALA A 174 10.35 -9.06 6.96
C ALA A 174 10.11 -7.60 7.35
N ASN A 175 10.00 -6.69 6.37
CA ASN A 175 9.72 -5.27 6.66
C ASN A 175 8.37 -5.08 7.37
N ASN A 176 7.33 -5.79 6.93
CA ASN A 176 6.00 -5.63 7.52
C ASN A 176 5.91 -6.26 8.93
N GLU A 177 6.60 -7.38 9.16
CA GLU A 177 6.73 -8.01 10.48
C GLU A 177 7.57 -7.12 11.41
N GLY A 178 8.64 -6.49 10.92
CA GLY A 178 9.39 -5.48 11.68
C GLY A 178 8.52 -4.30 12.13
N MET A 179 7.59 -3.85 11.27
CA MET A 179 6.61 -2.82 11.61
C MET A 179 5.56 -3.27 12.65
N LEU A 180 5.29 -4.57 12.78
CA LEU A 180 4.49 -5.12 13.88
C LEU A 180 5.31 -5.09 15.18
N LEU A 181 6.55 -5.57 15.15
CA LEU A 181 7.45 -5.57 16.32
C LEU A 181 7.72 -4.15 16.85
N LEU A 182 7.89 -3.17 15.96
CA LEU A 182 8.03 -1.76 16.34
C LEU A 182 6.79 -1.28 17.11
N SER A 183 5.57 -1.64 16.67
CA SER A 183 4.31 -1.32 17.37
C SER A 183 4.13 -2.09 18.70
N GLU A 184 4.95 -3.10 18.94
CA GLU A 184 5.06 -3.83 20.20
C GLU A 184 6.21 -3.31 21.07
N LYS A 185 6.89 -2.24 20.65
CA LYS A 185 8.09 -1.68 21.30
C LYS A 185 9.27 -2.67 21.37
N ARG A 186 9.28 -3.68 20.49
CA ARG A 186 10.36 -4.67 20.34
C ARG A 186 11.37 -4.19 19.30
N TYR A 187 12.04 -3.08 19.62
CA TYR A 187 12.79 -2.29 18.65
C TYR A 187 14.02 -3.02 18.08
N GLU A 188 14.78 -3.74 18.91
CA GLU A 188 15.94 -4.53 18.46
C GLU A 188 15.54 -5.60 17.42
N GLU A 189 14.47 -6.36 17.70
CA GLU A 189 13.97 -7.37 16.77
C GLU A 189 13.40 -6.74 15.49
N ALA A 190 12.76 -5.57 15.60
CA ALA A 190 12.32 -4.80 14.45
C ALA A 190 13.51 -4.36 13.57
N SER A 191 14.58 -3.83 14.17
CA SER A 191 15.81 -3.46 13.47
C SER A 191 16.41 -4.65 12.73
N SER A 192 16.47 -5.82 13.36
CA SER A 192 16.96 -7.05 12.71
C SER A 192 16.16 -7.39 11.44
N LEU A 193 14.83 -7.30 11.51
CA LEU A 193 13.97 -7.56 10.36
C LEU A 193 14.08 -6.49 9.26
N PHE A 194 14.23 -5.21 9.63
CA PHE A 194 14.45 -4.15 8.64
C PHE A 194 15.82 -4.28 7.95
N THR A 195 16.87 -4.65 8.69
CA THR A 195 18.19 -4.96 8.13
C THR A 195 18.10 -6.14 7.16
N LYS A 196 17.41 -7.22 7.55
CA LYS A 196 17.15 -8.36 6.64
C LYS A 196 16.39 -7.92 5.38
N ALA A 197 15.36 -7.09 5.52
CA ALA A 197 14.59 -6.59 4.39
C ALA A 197 15.43 -5.71 3.46
N LEU A 198 16.33 -4.88 4.00
CA LEU A 198 17.25 -4.05 3.23
C LEU A 198 18.24 -4.92 2.46
N PHE A 199 18.88 -5.88 3.12
CA PHE A 199 19.82 -6.82 2.52
C PHE A 199 19.19 -7.59 1.35
N LEU A 200 18.00 -8.16 1.55
CA LEU A 200 17.27 -8.90 0.51
C LEU A 200 16.86 -8.04 -0.70
N ARG A 201 16.91 -6.71 -0.58
CA ARG A 201 16.59 -5.76 -1.66
C ARG A 201 17.82 -5.20 -2.35
N GLU A 202 19.03 -5.49 -1.86
CA GLU A 202 20.26 -5.06 -2.52
C GLU A 202 20.39 -5.65 -3.93
N GLY A 203 20.92 -4.86 -4.86
CA GLY A 203 21.07 -5.28 -6.26
C GLY A 203 19.77 -5.32 -7.09
N HIS A 204 18.60 -5.01 -6.50
CA HIS A 204 17.31 -5.02 -7.21
C HIS A 204 16.79 -3.61 -7.59
N HIS A 205 16.06 -3.50 -8.70
CA HIS A 205 15.45 -2.24 -9.20
C HIS A 205 14.22 -1.75 -8.41
N ARG A 206 14.15 -1.98 -7.09
CA ARG A 206 13.00 -1.61 -6.23
C ARG A 206 13.40 -0.54 -5.22
N ILE A 207 13.81 0.62 -5.75
CA ILE A 207 14.38 1.75 -4.98
C ILE A 207 13.46 2.20 -3.85
N ASN A 208 12.17 2.40 -4.13
CA ASN A 208 11.21 2.86 -3.11
C ASN A 208 11.10 1.90 -1.91
N SER A 209 11.16 0.58 -2.15
CA SER A 209 11.12 -0.41 -1.08
C SER A 209 12.40 -0.42 -0.26
N GLN A 210 13.55 -0.11 -0.86
CA GLN A 210 14.81 0.06 -0.14
C GLN A 210 14.77 1.31 0.73
N ILE A 211 14.33 2.45 0.19
CA ILE A 211 14.14 3.71 0.93
C ILE A 211 13.27 3.48 2.17
N LEU A 212 12.12 2.83 2.01
CA LEU A 212 11.22 2.56 3.14
C LEU A 212 11.87 1.67 4.22
N SER A 213 12.61 0.62 3.83
CA SER A 213 13.35 -0.18 4.83
C SER A 213 14.46 0.59 5.51
N THR A 214 15.17 1.47 4.79
CA THR A 214 16.19 2.33 5.39
C THR A 214 15.56 3.28 6.41
N LEU A 215 14.46 3.95 6.07
CA LEU A 215 13.77 4.86 6.99
C LEU A 215 13.19 4.13 8.22
N ASN A 216 12.59 2.95 8.02
CA ASN A 216 12.08 2.14 9.13
C ASN A 216 13.21 1.63 10.03
N LEU A 217 14.34 1.22 9.45
CA LEU A 217 15.54 0.84 10.20
C LEU A 217 16.04 2.03 11.02
N MET A 218 16.18 3.20 10.41
CA MET A 218 16.54 4.45 11.10
C MET A 218 15.64 4.73 12.30
N ALA A 219 14.32 4.66 12.15
CA ALA A 219 13.40 4.82 13.27
C ALA A 219 13.62 3.78 14.37
N SER A 220 13.72 2.51 14.01
CA SER A 220 13.90 1.44 14.99
C SER A 220 15.20 1.61 15.80
N LEU A 221 16.29 2.05 15.15
CA LEU A 221 17.56 2.33 15.81
C LEU A 221 17.46 3.50 16.79
N LEU A 222 16.78 4.59 16.40
CA LEU A 222 16.56 5.73 17.29
C LEU A 222 15.69 5.35 18.50
N LEU A 223 14.59 4.62 18.26
CA LEU A 223 13.70 4.13 19.31
C LEU A 223 14.40 3.13 20.24
N ASN A 224 15.37 2.37 19.73
CA ASN A 224 16.23 1.49 20.52
C ASN A 224 17.42 2.19 21.18
N HIS A 225 17.58 3.52 20.99
CA HIS A 225 18.75 4.30 21.40
C HIS A 225 20.10 3.79 20.85
N ASP A 226 20.10 3.04 19.73
CA ASP A 226 21.32 2.59 19.05
C ASP A 226 21.83 3.65 18.07
N LEU A 227 22.33 4.75 18.66
CA LEU A 227 22.87 5.89 17.89
C LEU A 227 24.13 5.52 17.11
N ALA A 228 24.89 4.53 17.60
CA ALA A 228 26.13 4.09 16.96
C ALA A 228 25.83 3.41 15.62
N GLU A 229 24.87 2.48 15.59
CA GLU A 229 24.44 1.85 14.35
C GLU A 229 23.70 2.83 13.44
N PHE A 230 22.91 3.75 14.00
CA PHE A 230 22.25 4.81 13.22
C PHE A 230 23.25 5.63 12.40
N VAL A 231 24.43 5.94 12.95
CA VAL A 231 25.50 6.68 12.24
C VAL A 231 26.18 5.80 11.19
N ARG A 232 26.42 4.52 11.48
CA ARG A 232 27.09 3.60 10.55
C ARG A 232 26.25 3.19 9.35
N LEU A 233 24.93 3.23 9.47
CA LEU A 233 24.00 2.85 8.42
C LEU A 233 24.28 3.59 7.10
N ASP A 234 24.45 2.85 6.00
CA ASP A 234 24.55 3.44 4.67
C ASP A 234 23.23 4.09 4.24
N LYS A 235 23.22 5.43 4.27
CA LYS A 235 22.10 6.28 3.89
C LYS A 235 22.22 6.84 2.47
N SER A 236 23.24 6.45 1.71
CA SER A 236 23.54 7.02 0.39
C SER A 236 22.39 6.90 -0.61
N LYS A 237 21.48 5.95 -0.43
CA LYS A 237 20.27 5.82 -1.26
C LYS A 237 19.27 6.96 -1.04
N LEU A 238 19.21 7.53 0.17
CA LEU A 238 18.32 8.64 0.48
C LEU A 238 18.73 9.91 -0.26
N SER A 239 20.03 10.10 -0.52
CA SER A 239 20.57 11.26 -1.26
C SER A 239 20.62 11.05 -2.77
N ARG A 240 20.67 9.79 -3.24
CA ARG A 240 20.81 9.46 -4.67
C ARG A 240 19.49 9.41 -5.42
N TYR A 241 18.36 9.31 -4.73
CA TYR A 241 17.04 9.15 -5.32
C TYR A 241 16.06 10.18 -4.79
N GLN A 242 15.09 10.53 -5.64
CA GLN A 242 14.04 11.46 -5.26
C GLN A 242 13.09 10.80 -4.26
N LEU A 243 13.06 11.33 -3.04
CA LEU A 243 12.10 10.97 -2.01
C LEU A 243 10.72 11.52 -2.37
N SER A 244 9.65 10.82 -1.97
CA SER A 244 8.33 11.44 -1.93
C SER A 244 8.28 12.53 -0.85
N PRO A 245 7.37 13.52 -0.95
CA PRO A 245 7.25 14.54 0.10
C PRO A 245 7.09 13.96 1.51
N ALA A 246 6.26 12.92 1.66
CA ALA A 246 6.08 12.24 2.95
C ALA A 246 7.37 11.55 3.46
N GLN A 247 8.17 10.97 2.57
CA GLN A 247 9.45 10.34 2.94
C GLN A 247 10.49 11.39 3.35
N ASP A 248 10.50 12.53 2.68
CA ASP A 248 11.41 13.64 2.98
C ASP A 248 11.10 14.29 4.33
N ILE A 249 9.82 14.53 4.61
CA ILE A 249 9.33 15.00 5.92
C ILE A 249 9.70 14.00 7.00
N TYR A 250 9.51 12.70 6.75
CA TYR A 250 9.87 11.67 7.71
C TYR A 250 11.38 11.61 7.98
N LEU A 251 12.20 11.69 6.93
CA LEU A 251 13.66 11.75 7.06
C LEU A 251 14.09 12.97 7.90
N THR A 252 13.44 14.12 7.70
CA THR A 252 13.68 15.32 8.49
C THR A 252 13.42 15.06 9.98
N TRP A 253 12.29 14.44 10.33
CA TRP A 253 12.00 14.04 11.71
C TRP A 253 13.04 13.09 12.31
N LEU A 254 13.47 12.07 11.55
CA LEU A 254 14.51 11.13 12.00
C LEU A 254 15.85 11.83 12.27
N ASN A 255 16.25 12.75 11.39
CA ASN A 255 17.49 13.50 11.55
C ASN A 255 17.42 14.48 12.74
N SER A 256 16.28 15.17 12.93
CA SER A 256 16.06 16.02 14.09
C SER A 256 16.11 15.23 15.40
N ALA A 257 15.50 14.03 15.41
CA ALA A 257 15.55 13.18 16.59
C ALA A 257 16.95 12.69 16.92
N TYR A 258 17.73 12.30 15.92
CA TYR A 258 19.15 11.98 16.11
C TYR A 258 19.93 13.16 16.69
N GLN A 259 19.70 14.39 16.21
CA GLN A 259 20.36 15.59 16.75
C GLN A 259 20.05 15.80 18.23
N VAL A 260 18.78 15.68 18.65
CA VAL A 260 18.40 15.75 20.07
C VAL A 260 19.13 14.70 20.90
N LEU A 261 19.04 13.44 20.47
CA LEU A 261 19.59 12.31 21.23
C LEU A 261 21.12 12.34 21.32
N SER A 262 21.80 12.90 20.31
CA SER A 262 23.26 13.00 20.27
C SER A 262 23.82 14.25 20.95
N SER A 263 23.06 15.35 21.03
CA SER A 263 23.51 16.63 21.61
C SER A 263 22.89 16.95 22.98
N ALA A 264 21.94 16.13 23.44
CA ALA A 264 21.12 16.38 24.64
C ALA A 264 20.38 17.73 24.63
N GLN A 265 20.16 18.34 23.45
CA GLN A 265 19.43 19.59 23.34
C GLN A 265 17.94 19.34 23.08
N PRO A 266 17.04 20.05 23.78
CA PRO A 266 15.62 19.98 23.49
C PRO A 266 15.33 20.56 22.10
N VAL A 267 14.59 19.82 21.27
CA VAL A 267 14.05 20.37 20.02
C VAL A 267 12.77 21.11 20.32
N GLN A 268 12.77 22.41 20.02
CA GLN A 268 11.53 23.17 19.92
C GLN A 268 10.89 22.86 18.56
N LEU A 269 9.62 22.48 18.56
CA LEU A 269 8.90 22.21 17.31
C LEU A 269 8.88 23.48 16.46
N SER A 270 9.59 23.48 15.33
CA SER A 270 9.53 24.60 14.41
C SER A 270 8.14 24.65 13.76
N PRO A 271 7.60 25.85 13.46
CA PRO A 271 6.33 25.98 12.74
C PRO A 271 6.31 25.20 11.42
N THR A 272 7.46 25.09 10.76
CA THR A 272 7.64 24.32 9.53
C THR A 272 7.48 22.81 9.77
N LEU A 273 8.17 22.22 10.76
CA LEU A 273 8.01 20.78 11.06
C LEU A 273 6.57 20.42 11.44
N ALA A 274 5.88 21.29 12.18
CA ALA A 274 4.48 21.10 12.54
C ALA A 274 3.56 21.15 11.30
N ALA A 275 3.76 22.13 10.43
CA ALA A 275 2.98 22.28 9.21
C ALA A 275 3.23 21.10 8.25
N ASP A 276 4.49 20.72 8.07
CA ASP A 276 4.89 19.60 7.21
C ASP A 276 4.29 18.28 7.70
N TYR A 277 4.35 18.01 9.01
CA TYR A 277 3.71 16.85 9.61
C TYR A 277 2.22 16.73 9.24
N LEU A 278 1.47 17.83 9.28
CA LEU A 278 0.04 17.85 8.95
C LEU A 278 -0.28 17.59 7.47
N THR A 279 0.72 17.66 6.58
CA THR A 279 0.57 17.35 5.15
C THR A 279 0.79 15.87 4.82
N VAL A 280 1.25 15.06 5.79
CA VAL A 280 1.61 13.65 5.53
C VAL A 280 0.35 12.79 5.39
N GLU A 281 0.04 12.37 4.17
CA GLU A 281 -1.14 11.52 3.92
C GLU A 281 -0.92 10.02 4.15
N ASN A 282 0.31 9.60 4.47
CA ASN A 282 0.65 8.20 4.70
C ASN A 282 0.52 7.85 6.20
N ASP A 283 -0.47 7.02 6.53
CA ASP A 283 -0.77 6.54 7.88
C ASP A 283 0.42 5.91 8.62
N SER A 284 1.21 5.07 7.96
CA SER A 284 2.40 4.45 8.55
C SER A 284 3.45 5.48 8.90
N ILE A 285 3.65 6.48 8.04
CA ILE A 285 4.64 7.54 8.27
C ILE A 285 4.15 8.47 9.39
N VAL A 286 2.86 8.84 9.42
CA VAL A 286 2.28 9.62 10.52
C VAL A 286 2.52 8.92 11.85
N TYR A 287 2.16 7.64 11.95
CA TYR A 287 2.41 6.83 13.16
C TYR A 287 3.90 6.84 13.56
N LEU A 288 4.82 6.65 12.61
CA LEU A 288 6.25 6.64 12.89
C LEU A 288 6.76 8.02 13.34
N ILE A 289 6.28 9.11 12.74
CA ILE A 289 6.61 10.48 13.18
C ILE A 289 6.10 10.69 14.61
N GLU A 290 4.90 10.23 14.95
CA GLU A 290 4.36 10.32 16.32
C GLU A 290 5.24 9.57 17.33
N GLN A 291 5.71 8.36 17.01
CA GLN A 291 6.64 7.61 17.87
C GLN A 291 7.98 8.33 18.05
N ILE A 292 8.49 8.95 16.98
CA ILE A 292 9.74 9.72 17.03
C ILE A 292 9.55 11.01 17.84
N ALA A 293 8.43 11.72 17.67
CA ALA A 293 8.13 12.92 18.43
C ALA A 293 7.98 12.61 19.93
N GLU A 294 7.34 11.49 20.29
CA GLU A 294 7.27 10.99 21.67
C GLU A 294 8.68 10.74 22.24
N LEU A 295 9.56 10.07 21.48
CA LEU A 295 10.95 9.78 21.88
C LEU A 295 11.74 11.05 22.24
N ILE A 296 11.51 12.16 21.52
CA ILE A 296 12.21 13.44 21.75
C ILE A 296 11.37 14.47 22.50
N ASN A 297 10.25 14.06 23.12
CA ASN A 297 9.35 14.91 23.90
C ASN A 297 8.84 16.14 23.14
N VAL A 298 8.54 15.99 21.85
CA VAL A 298 7.96 17.03 21.02
C VAL A 298 6.45 16.83 20.90
N PRO A 299 5.60 17.74 21.42
CA PRO A 299 4.16 17.61 21.31
C PRO A 299 3.71 17.85 19.86
N LEU A 300 2.83 16.99 19.35
CA LEU A 300 2.26 17.11 18.01
C LEU A 300 0.80 17.55 18.06
N PRO A 301 0.35 18.38 17.09
CA PRO A 301 -1.08 18.62 16.90
C PRO A 301 -1.81 17.32 16.45
N PRO A 302 -3.13 17.21 16.67
CA PRO A 302 -3.90 16.09 16.14
C PRO A 302 -3.81 16.02 14.61
N HIS A 303 -3.44 14.85 14.07
CA HIS A 303 -3.34 14.66 12.63
C HIS A 303 -4.71 14.38 11.99
N PRO A 304 -5.04 14.98 10.81
CA PRO A 304 -6.30 14.72 10.12
C PRO A 304 -6.56 13.24 9.81
N ILE A 305 -5.50 12.46 9.54
CA ILE A 305 -5.63 11.03 9.21
C ILE A 305 -6.21 10.21 10.36
N ASN A 306 -5.85 10.54 11.61
CA ASN A 306 -6.37 9.88 12.81
C ASN A 306 -7.81 10.31 13.13
N GLN A 307 -8.32 11.32 12.41
CA GLN A 307 -9.69 11.80 12.51
C GLN A 307 -10.58 11.25 11.37
N LYS A 308 -9.99 10.70 10.28
CA LYS A 308 -10.73 10.11 9.17
C LYS A 308 -11.58 8.91 9.59
N ASP A 309 -11.11 8.16 10.59
CA ASP A 309 -11.88 7.06 11.22
C ASP A 309 -13.22 7.53 11.82
N LYS A 310 -13.42 8.85 12.03
CA LYS A 310 -14.66 9.41 12.60
C LYS A 310 -15.59 10.06 11.58
N GLN A 311 -15.14 10.41 10.37
CA GLN A 311 -15.92 11.27 9.45
C GLN A 311 -16.67 10.52 8.35
N LEU A 312 -16.21 9.34 7.93
CA LEU A 312 -17.04 8.41 7.16
C LEU A 312 -17.70 7.46 8.13
N GLN A 313 -18.82 7.94 8.71
CA GLN A 313 -19.65 7.20 9.65
C GLN A 313 -19.77 5.72 9.23
N GLU A 314 -19.45 4.83 10.17
CA GLU A 314 -19.58 3.37 10.09
C GLU A 314 -20.96 2.90 9.56
N HIS A 315 -21.96 3.78 9.55
CA HIS A 315 -23.30 3.53 9.02
C HIS A 315 -23.41 3.49 7.49
N GLN A 316 -22.43 3.98 6.72
CA GLN A 316 -22.49 3.85 5.26
C GLN A 316 -21.77 2.62 4.70
N LEU A 317 -20.87 1.95 5.44
CA LEU A 317 -20.05 0.84 4.90
C LEU A 317 -20.20 -0.50 5.61
N SER A 318 -20.89 -0.58 6.74
CA SER A 318 -21.23 -1.85 7.38
C SER A 318 -22.09 -2.76 6.47
N GLY A 319 -22.82 -2.17 5.52
CA GLY A 319 -23.54 -2.88 4.45
C GLY A 319 -22.74 -3.10 3.15
N TYR A 320 -21.51 -2.60 3.03
CA TYR A 320 -20.76 -2.62 1.75
C TYR A 320 -19.92 -3.87 1.54
N PHE A 321 -19.58 -4.60 2.61
CA PHE A 321 -18.79 -5.81 2.50
C PHE A 321 -18.89 -6.65 3.76
N ASN A 322 -19.70 -7.71 3.73
CA ASN A 322 -19.77 -8.71 4.80
C ASN A 322 -19.73 -10.11 4.17
N GLU A 323 -19.07 -11.07 4.83
CA GLU A 323 -19.01 -12.49 4.42
C GLU A 323 -18.62 -12.75 2.95
N CYS A 324 -17.70 -11.94 2.41
CA CYS A 324 -17.28 -12.04 1.00
C CYS A 324 -18.39 -11.75 -0.03
N GLN A 325 -19.55 -11.30 0.43
CA GLN A 325 -20.57 -10.74 -0.42
C GLN A 325 -20.34 -9.24 -0.54
N PHE A 326 -20.26 -8.78 -1.78
CA PHE A 326 -20.44 -7.38 -2.09
C PHE A 326 -21.82 -7.21 -2.75
N PHE A 327 -22.36 -5.99 -2.64
CA PHE A 327 -23.48 -5.39 -3.42
C PHE A 327 -24.89 -5.76 -2.92
N GLU A 328 -25.90 -4.90 -2.95
CA GLU A 328 -26.16 -3.60 -3.59
C GLU A 328 -26.42 -2.52 -2.50
N GLN A 329 -26.21 -1.22 -2.75
CA GLN A 329 -27.05 -0.25 -2.02
C GLN A 329 -28.39 -0.19 -2.77
N PRO A 330 -29.52 -0.08 -2.05
CA PRO A 330 -30.86 -0.09 -2.63
C PRO A 330 -31.10 1.00 -3.67
#